data_AF-A0A839GEA1-F1
#
_entry.id   AF-A0A839GEA1-F1
#
_cell.length_a   1.000
_cell.length_b   1.000
_cell.length_c   1.000
_cell.angle_alpha   90.00
_cell.angle_beta   90.00
_cell.angle_gamma   90.00
#
_symmetry.space_group_name_H-M   'P 1'
#
loop_
_entity.id
_entity.type
_entity.pdbx_description
1 polymer ?
#
loop_
_entity_poly.entity_id
_entity_poly.type
_entity_poly.pdbx_seq_one_letter_code
_entity_poly.pdbx_strand_id
1 'polypeptide(L)'
;YLKKEKQLRITTPRRHPTSTMRAGRLLALFVRLQLNKLKKITKIVATNWIHLVGFYITTYLSILIFKLLGVPQYEGGRWGQALLLSIVSVPFLFLTYGLMIMAGIFSALTFLDLVLFRLIKSKIRTILLVEWIIIVPIFIYWAFEYEYWLWITLALSFFVTQYLRDKKIKKIVA
;
A
#
# COMPACT_ATOMS: atom_id res chain seq x y z
N TYR A 1 -71.36 -30.12 -30.57
CA TYR A 1 -70.91 -30.84 -29.36
C TYR A 1 -69.39 -30.89 -29.36
N LEU A 2 -68.69 -29.96 -28.69
CA LEU A 2 -67.29 -30.12 -28.27
C LEU A 2 -66.97 -29.10 -27.17
N LYS A 3 -66.44 -29.65 -26.08
CA LYS A 3 -66.28 -29.11 -24.72
C LYS A 3 -65.31 -27.91 -24.66
N LYS A 4 -65.73 -26.82 -23.99
CA LYS A 4 -64.83 -25.79 -23.44
C LYS A 4 -64.23 -26.29 -22.13
N GLU A 5 -62.96 -26.69 -22.14
CA GLU A 5 -62.18 -26.88 -20.91
C GLU A 5 -61.77 -25.52 -20.32
N LYS A 6 -62.44 -25.12 -19.24
CA LYS A 6 -62.01 -24.02 -18.37
C LYS A 6 -60.90 -24.55 -17.45
N GLN A 7 -59.64 -24.23 -17.78
CA GLN A 7 -58.52 -24.41 -16.86
C GLN A 7 -58.72 -23.51 -15.62
N LEU A 8 -58.96 -24.10 -14.46
CA LEU A 8 -58.84 -23.43 -13.17
C LEU A 8 -57.35 -23.11 -12.93
N ARG A 9 -56.95 -21.85 -13.14
CA ARG A 9 -55.69 -21.33 -12.56
C ARG A 9 -55.90 -21.18 -11.06
N ILE A 10 -55.34 -22.12 -10.29
CA ILE A 10 -55.13 -21.95 -8.86
C ILE A 10 -54.10 -20.83 -8.69
N THR A 11 -54.58 -19.62 -8.42
CA THR A 11 -53.72 -18.50 -8.03
C THR A 11 -53.25 -18.73 -6.60
N THR A 12 -52.08 -19.32 -6.42
CA THR A 12 -51.43 -19.38 -5.11
C THR A 12 -51.29 -17.96 -4.55
N PRO A 13 -51.70 -17.69 -3.30
CA PRO A 13 -51.61 -16.37 -2.71
C PRO A 13 -50.15 -15.94 -2.63
N ARG A 14 -49.85 -14.74 -3.18
CA ARG A 14 -48.57 -14.06 -3.00
C ARG A 14 -48.36 -13.86 -1.50
N ARG A 15 -47.54 -14.71 -0.87
CA ARG A 15 -47.08 -14.46 0.51
C ARG A 15 -46.26 -13.18 0.49
N HIS A 16 -46.82 -12.12 1.07
CA HIS A 16 -46.07 -10.89 1.30
C HIS A 16 -44.92 -11.20 2.26
N PRO A 17 -43.67 -10.84 1.92
CA PRO A 17 -42.53 -11.07 2.82
C PRO A 17 -42.74 -10.28 4.11
N THR A 18 -42.72 -10.99 5.23
CA THR A 18 -42.84 -10.42 6.58
C THR A 18 -41.70 -9.41 6.83
N SER A 19 -41.95 -8.39 7.66
CA SER A 19 -41.00 -7.32 7.97
C SER A 19 -39.65 -7.86 8.49
N THR A 20 -39.66 -8.99 9.19
CA THR A 20 -38.47 -9.70 9.70
C THR A 20 -37.57 -10.24 8.59
N MET A 21 -38.12 -10.72 7.46
CA MET A 21 -37.31 -11.11 6.29
C MET A 21 -36.62 -9.93 5.60
N ARG A 22 -37.17 -8.71 5.74
CA ARG A 22 -36.56 -7.49 5.17
C ARG A 22 -35.36 -7.02 6.00
N ALA A 23 -35.47 -7.03 7.33
CA ALA A 23 -34.39 -6.64 8.22
C ALA A 23 -33.14 -7.55 8.08
N GLY A 24 -33.34 -8.88 8.03
CA GLY A 24 -32.24 -9.82 7.84
C GLY A 24 -31.50 -9.64 6.51
N ARG A 25 -32.24 -9.37 5.42
CA ARG A 25 -31.63 -9.07 4.10
C ARG A 25 -30.84 -7.76 4.11
N LEU A 26 -31.34 -6.71 4.78
CA LEU A 26 -30.64 -5.43 4.90
C LEU A 26 -29.36 -5.57 5.71
N LEU A 27 -29.38 -6.32 6.82
CA LEU A 27 -28.18 -6.60 7.61
C LEU A 27 -27.15 -7.38 6.80
N ALA A 28 -27.56 -8.44 6.10
CA ALA A 28 -26.66 -9.23 5.26
C ALA A 28 -26.03 -8.39 4.14
N LEU A 29 -26.81 -7.50 3.50
CA LEU A 29 -26.30 -6.56 2.50
C LEU A 29 -25.28 -5.59 3.09
N PHE A 30 -25.57 -5.02 4.26
CA PHE A 30 -24.66 -4.12 4.96
C PHE A 30 -23.34 -4.80 5.31
N VAL A 31 -23.38 -5.99 5.91
CA VAL A 31 -22.19 -6.78 6.25
C VAL A 31 -21.36 -7.09 5.00
N ARG A 32 -22.01 -7.53 3.91
CA ARG A 32 -21.33 -7.82 2.64
C ARG A 32 -20.62 -6.59 2.07
N LEU A 33 -21.23 -5.41 2.17
CA LEU A 33 -20.61 -4.15 1.72
C LEU A 33 -19.36 -3.80 2.55
N GLN A 34 -19.42 -3.96 3.87
CA GLN A 34 -18.26 -3.72 4.73
C GLN A 34 -17.12 -4.70 4.44
N LEU A 35 -17.42 -5.99 4.26
CA LEU A 35 -16.44 -7.01 3.90
C LEU A 35 -15.77 -6.72 2.55
N ASN A 36 -16.55 -6.31 1.56
CA ASN A 36 -16.02 -5.92 0.25
C ASN A 36 -15.09 -4.70 0.35
N LYS A 37 -15.45 -3.70 1.17
CA LYS A 37 -14.61 -2.52 1.42
C LYS A 37 -13.30 -2.93 2.10
N LEU A 38 -13.37 -3.75 3.15
CA LEU A 38 -12.18 -4.25 3.85
C LEU A 38 -11.25 -5.03 2.91
N LYS A 39 -11.81 -5.91 2.07
CA LYS A 39 -11.06 -6.66 1.06
C LYS A 39 -10.35 -5.78 0.03
N LYS A 40 -10.93 -4.63 -0.34
CA LYS A 40 -10.26 -3.65 -1.19
C LYS A 40 -9.10 -2.97 -0.46
N ILE A 41 -9.31 -2.55 0.79
CA ILE A 41 -8.28 -1.88 1.59
C ILE A 41 -7.11 -2.83 1.86
N THR A 42 -7.33 -4.10 2.18
CA THR A 42 -6.22 -5.06 2.39
C THR A 42 -5.39 -5.25 1.13
N LYS A 43 -6.01 -5.25 -0.06
CA LYS A 43 -5.28 -5.25 -1.34
C LYS A 43 -4.47 -3.98 -1.55
N ILE A 44 -4.97 -2.82 -1.11
CA ILE A 44 -4.24 -1.54 -1.16
C ILE A 44 -3.03 -1.58 -0.23
N VAL A 45 -3.22 -1.97 1.03
CA VAL A 45 -2.12 -2.16 2.01
C VAL A 45 -1.05 -3.10 1.45
N ALA A 46 -1.46 -4.20 0.82
CA ALA A 46 -0.54 -5.14 0.20
C ALA A 46 0.35 -4.47 -0.88
N THR A 47 -0.03 -3.34 -1.48
CA THR A 47 0.82 -2.64 -2.45
C THR A 47 2.03 -1.93 -1.83
N ASN A 48 2.10 -1.81 -0.50
CA ASN A 48 3.21 -1.17 0.20
C ASN A 48 4.56 -1.87 -0.03
N TRP A 49 4.57 -3.14 -0.47
CA TRP A 49 5.82 -3.84 -0.82
C TRP A 49 6.64 -3.12 -1.89
N ILE A 50 6.02 -2.28 -2.72
CA ILE A 50 6.73 -1.47 -3.73
C ILE A 50 7.77 -0.57 -3.07
N HIS A 51 7.50 -0.04 -1.87
CA HIS A 51 8.45 0.77 -1.13
C HIS A 51 9.66 -0.04 -0.69
N LEU A 52 9.48 -1.29 -0.26
CA LEU A 52 10.58 -2.19 0.11
C LEU A 52 11.54 -2.39 -1.07
N VAL A 53 10.99 -2.70 -2.24
CA VAL A 53 11.79 -2.91 -3.45
C VAL A 53 12.45 -1.60 -3.91
N GLY A 54 11.74 -0.47 -3.85
CA GLY A 54 12.33 0.82 -4.19
C GLY A 54 13.46 1.23 -3.25
N PHE A 55 13.29 1.06 -1.94
CA PHE A 55 14.33 1.36 -0.96
C PHE A 55 15.55 0.47 -1.15
N TYR A 56 15.36 -0.81 -1.45
CA TYR A 56 16.45 -1.72 -1.78
C TYR A 56 17.26 -1.22 -3.00
N ILE A 57 16.58 -0.97 -4.12
CA ILE A 57 17.21 -0.51 -5.36
C ILE A 57 17.90 0.84 -5.15
N THR A 58 17.22 1.79 -4.49
CA THR A 58 17.78 3.11 -4.22
C THR A 58 18.99 3.04 -3.30
N THR A 59 18.99 2.17 -2.29
CA THR A 59 20.15 2.01 -1.40
C THR A 59 21.36 1.53 -2.18
N TYR A 60 21.17 0.49 -3.00
CA TYR A 60 22.22 -0.02 -3.88
C TYR A 60 22.76 1.08 -4.81
N LEU A 61 21.89 1.79 -5.53
CA LEU A 61 22.30 2.85 -6.44
C LEU A 61 22.97 4.03 -5.72
N SER A 62 22.49 4.37 -4.52
CA SER A 62 23.03 5.48 -3.73
C SER A 62 24.45 5.18 -3.28
N ILE A 63 24.76 3.96 -2.87
CA ILE A 63 26.14 3.54 -2.54
C ILE A 63 27.07 3.76 -3.74
N LEU A 64 26.63 3.37 -4.95
CA LEU A 64 27.43 3.55 -6.16
C LEU A 64 27.63 5.03 -6.51
N ILE A 65 26.57 5.83 -6.42
CA ILE A 65 26.61 7.27 -6.70
C ILE A 65 27.48 7.98 -5.67
N PHE A 66 27.33 7.68 -4.38
CA PHE A 66 28.13 8.31 -3.32
C PHE A 66 29.61 7.96 -3.42
N LYS A 67 29.94 6.72 -3.79
CA LYS A 67 31.33 6.35 -4.09
C LYS A 67 31.88 7.10 -5.30
N LEU A 68 31.07 7.27 -6.36
CA LEU A 68 31.46 8.04 -7.54
C LEU A 68 31.71 9.51 -7.22
N LEU A 69 30.91 10.08 -6.31
CA LEU A 69 30.98 11.49 -5.91
C LEU A 69 32.04 11.79 -4.84
N GLY A 70 32.77 10.79 -4.34
CA GLY A 70 33.76 11.02 -3.29
C GLY A 70 33.13 11.38 -1.94
N VAL A 71 31.95 10.84 -1.61
CA VAL A 71 31.32 11.10 -0.32
C VAL A 71 32.15 10.38 0.76
N PRO A 72 32.69 11.07 1.80
CA PRO A 72 33.71 10.52 2.69
C PRO A 72 33.38 9.15 3.30
N GLN A 73 32.12 8.88 3.65
CA GLN A 73 31.69 7.60 4.22
C GLN A 73 31.72 6.42 3.23
N TYR A 74 31.86 6.67 1.92
CA TYR A 74 31.74 5.69 0.84
C TYR A 74 32.99 5.59 -0.05
N GLU A 75 34.02 6.43 0.19
CA GLU A 75 35.25 6.46 -0.61
C GLU A 75 36.08 5.18 -0.48
N GLY A 76 36.11 4.60 0.73
CA GLY A 76 36.92 3.42 1.06
C GLY A 76 36.64 2.19 0.18
N GLY A 77 37.67 1.36 0.00
CA GLY A 77 37.56 0.06 -0.69
C GLY A 77 37.56 0.12 -2.22
N ARG A 78 37.70 -1.05 -2.86
CA ARG A 78 37.79 -1.18 -4.34
C ARG A 78 36.40 -1.11 -4.98
N TRP A 79 36.30 -0.68 -6.24
CA TRP A 79 35.02 -0.68 -6.98
C TRP A 79 34.32 -2.04 -7.02
N GLY A 80 35.08 -3.14 -7.15
CA GLY A 80 34.53 -4.50 -7.11
C GLY A 80 33.85 -4.82 -5.78
N GLN A 81 34.34 -4.29 -4.66
CA GLN A 81 33.68 -4.41 -3.37
C GLN A 81 32.37 -3.62 -3.36
N ALA A 82 32.39 -2.37 -3.81
CA ALA A 82 31.19 -1.54 -3.86
C ALA A 82 30.08 -2.10 -4.78
N LEU A 83 30.44 -2.77 -5.88
CA LEU A 83 29.48 -3.36 -6.81
C LEU A 83 28.94 -4.72 -6.34
N LEU A 84 29.83 -5.62 -5.88
CA LEU A 84 29.45 -6.99 -5.56
C LEU A 84 29.01 -7.15 -4.10
N LEU A 85 29.70 -6.51 -3.16
CA LEU A 85 29.35 -6.63 -1.74
C LEU A 85 28.09 -5.84 -1.41
N SER A 86 27.76 -4.77 -2.13
CA SER A 86 26.52 -4.01 -1.89
C SER A 86 25.26 -4.82 -2.19
N ILE A 87 25.31 -5.76 -3.15
CA ILE A 87 24.18 -6.67 -3.42
C ILE A 87 23.87 -7.53 -2.18
N VAL A 88 24.88 -7.90 -1.40
CA VAL A 88 24.74 -8.75 -0.20
C VAL A 88 24.60 -7.91 1.08
N SER A 89 25.30 -6.78 1.15
CA SER A 89 25.32 -5.93 2.33
C SER A 89 24.07 -5.06 2.46
N VAL A 90 23.40 -4.69 1.36
CA VAL A 90 22.11 -3.99 1.43
C VAL A 90 21.02 -4.86 2.06
N PRO A 91 20.77 -6.11 1.63
CA PRO A 91 19.86 -6.99 2.36
C PRO A 91 20.26 -7.15 3.83
N PHE A 92 21.55 -7.33 4.10
CA PHE A 92 22.04 -7.47 5.48
C PHE A 92 21.78 -6.22 6.32
N LEU A 93 22.00 -5.02 5.76
CA LEU A 93 21.69 -3.74 6.39
C LEU A 93 20.20 -3.63 6.72
N PHE A 94 19.33 -4.05 5.80
CA PHE A 94 17.88 -4.06 6.03
C PHE A 94 17.48 -5.07 7.11
N LEU A 95 18.13 -6.23 7.17
CA LEU A 95 17.82 -7.29 8.14
C LEU A 95 18.38 -7.02 9.55
N THR A 96 19.48 -6.30 9.68
CA THR A 96 20.12 -6.05 10.98
C THR A 96 19.64 -4.74 11.59
N TYR A 97 19.94 -3.63 10.92
CA TYR A 97 19.63 -2.28 11.42
C TYR A 97 18.32 -1.75 10.85
N GLY A 98 17.97 -2.16 9.63
CA GLY A 98 16.79 -1.66 8.93
C GLY A 98 15.47 -2.25 9.42
N LEU A 99 15.45 -3.40 10.10
CA LEU A 99 14.18 -4.08 10.43
C LEU A 99 13.27 -3.22 11.31
N MET A 100 13.81 -2.60 12.36
CA MET A 100 13.00 -1.77 13.26
C MET A 100 12.44 -0.55 12.52
N ILE A 101 13.28 0.09 11.69
CA ILE A 101 12.90 1.27 10.92
C ILE A 101 11.85 0.89 9.85
N MET A 102 12.08 -0.20 9.14
CA MET A 102 11.16 -0.72 8.12
C MET A 102 9.84 -1.16 8.74
N ALA A 103 9.86 -1.84 9.88
CA ALA A 103 8.65 -2.19 10.61
C ALA A 103 7.87 -0.94 11.03
N GLY A 104 8.55 0.10 11.53
CA GLY A 104 7.94 1.39 11.86
C GLY A 104 7.28 2.06 10.66
N ILE A 105 8.01 2.20 9.56
CA ILE A 105 7.50 2.81 8.32
C ILE A 105 6.32 2.01 7.77
N PHE A 106 6.43 0.68 7.64
CA PHE A 106 5.35 -0.15 7.10
C PHE A 106 4.12 -0.19 8.00
N SER A 107 4.31 -0.12 9.32
CA SER A 107 3.20 -0.01 10.27
C SER A 107 2.49 1.33 10.10
N ALA A 108 3.25 2.43 9.99
CA ALA A 108 2.70 3.76 9.75
C ALA A 108 1.95 3.85 8.41
N LEU A 109 2.51 3.29 7.33
CA LEU A 109 1.85 3.23 6.02
C LEU A 109 0.57 2.40 6.07
N THR A 110 0.62 1.25 6.72
CA THR A 110 -0.57 0.40 6.88
C THR A 110 -1.66 1.13 7.66
N PHE A 111 -1.30 1.82 8.74
CA PHE A 111 -2.24 2.62 9.51
C PHE A 111 -2.84 3.77 8.67
N LEU A 112 -1.99 4.53 7.96
CA LEU A 112 -2.45 5.60 7.08
C LEU A 112 -3.36 5.07 5.98
N ASP A 113 -3.04 3.95 5.35
CA ASP A 113 -3.90 3.31 4.35
C ASP A 113 -5.28 2.97 4.91
N LEU A 114 -5.31 2.32 6.08
CA LEU A 114 -6.55 1.93 6.74
C LEU A 114 -7.43 3.14 7.07
N VAL A 115 -6.82 4.26 7.47
CA VAL A 115 -7.53 5.50 7.83
C VAL A 115 -7.95 6.27 6.58
N LEU A 116 -7.01 6.62 5.72
CA LEU A 116 -7.21 7.53 4.58
C LEU A 116 -8.13 6.90 3.53
N PHE A 117 -7.93 5.64 3.12
CA PHE A 117 -8.80 4.99 2.13
C PHE A 117 -10.17 4.60 2.70
N ARG A 118 -10.33 4.57 4.02
CA ARG A 118 -11.64 4.32 4.64
C ARG A 118 -12.47 5.61 4.75
N LEU A 119 -11.84 6.72 5.15
CA LEU A 119 -12.52 7.95 5.54
C LEU A 119 -12.58 8.99 4.42
N ILE A 120 -11.55 9.08 3.58
CA ILE A 120 -11.41 10.16 2.62
C ILE A 120 -11.88 9.72 1.23
N LYS A 121 -12.93 10.36 0.72
CA LYS A 121 -13.37 10.22 -0.68
C LYS A 121 -12.58 11.15 -1.60
N SER A 122 -11.25 11.01 -1.61
CA SER A 122 -10.37 11.82 -2.47
C SER A 122 -9.76 10.99 -3.59
N LYS A 123 -9.08 11.66 -4.52
CA LYS A 123 -8.30 11.02 -5.57
C LYS A 123 -7.15 10.25 -4.92
N ILE A 124 -6.86 9.05 -5.43
CA ILE A 124 -5.77 8.18 -4.95
C ILE A 124 -4.46 8.96 -4.80
N ARG A 125 -4.09 9.73 -5.83
CA ARG A 125 -2.89 10.58 -5.83
C ARG A 125 -2.81 11.55 -4.65
N THR A 126 -3.94 12.12 -4.21
CA THR A 126 -3.99 13.04 -3.07
C THR A 126 -3.73 12.29 -1.77
N ILE A 127 -4.30 11.09 -1.59
CA ILE A 127 -4.06 10.25 -0.42
C ILE A 127 -2.57 9.88 -0.32
N LEU A 128 -1.97 9.42 -1.43
CA LEU A 128 -0.55 9.05 -1.45
C LEU A 128 0.38 10.24 -1.23
N LEU A 129 0.00 11.43 -1.68
CA LEU A 129 0.76 12.66 -1.41
C LEU A 129 0.69 13.05 0.07
N VAL A 130 -0.46 12.85 0.73
CA VAL A 130 -0.59 13.04 2.19
C VAL A 130 0.28 12.04 2.95
N GLU A 131 0.26 10.76 2.57
CA GLU A 131 1.17 9.76 3.15
C GLU A 131 2.63 10.19 3.01
N TRP A 132 3.01 10.68 1.83
CA TRP A 132 4.35 11.20 1.56
C TRP A 132 4.72 12.37 2.49
N ILE A 133 3.86 13.39 2.59
CA ILE A 133 4.09 14.56 3.45
C ILE A 133 4.23 14.18 4.93
N ILE A 134 3.48 13.18 5.40
CA ILE A 134 3.53 12.76 6.81
C ILE A 134 4.82 12.01 7.13
N ILE A 135 5.28 11.15 6.23
CA ILE A 135 6.38 10.22 6.49
C ILE A 135 7.75 10.84 6.17
N VAL A 136 7.86 11.66 5.13
CA VAL A 136 9.14 12.23 4.66
C VAL A 136 9.88 13.07 5.70
N PRO A 137 9.24 13.90 6.53
CA PRO A 137 9.94 14.66 7.56
C PRO A 137 10.82 13.80 8.47
N ILE A 138 10.44 12.54 8.72
CA ILE A 138 11.23 11.59 9.51
C ILE A 138 12.56 11.28 8.80
N PHE A 139 12.51 11.03 7.49
CA PHE A 139 13.71 10.81 6.68
C PHE A 139 14.61 12.05 6.64
N ILE A 140 14.01 13.23 6.46
CA ILE A 140 14.77 14.48 6.43
C ILE A 140 15.44 14.75 7.78
N TYR A 141 14.71 14.56 8.89
CA TYR A 141 15.26 14.68 10.23
C TYR A 141 16.47 13.75 10.44
N TRP A 142 16.33 12.46 10.12
CA TRP A 142 17.43 11.49 10.24
C TRP A 142 18.61 11.77 9.32
N ALA A 143 18.39 12.39 8.15
CA ALA A 143 19.48 12.78 7.27
C ALA A 143 20.43 13.78 7.94
N PHE A 144 19.87 14.75 8.68
CA PHE A 144 20.65 15.77 9.38
C PHE A 144 21.15 15.29 10.74
N GLU A 145 20.31 14.59 11.52
CA GLU A 145 20.67 14.08 12.85
C GLU A 145 21.86 13.11 12.80
N TYR A 146 21.91 12.24 11.79
CA TYR A 146 22.95 11.21 11.66
C TYR A 146 23.98 11.52 10.57
N GLU A 147 23.91 12.70 9.94
CA GLU A 147 24.75 13.10 8.80
C GLU A 147 24.82 12.03 7.69
N TYR A 148 23.71 11.31 7.48
CA TYR A 148 23.65 10.13 6.62
C TYR A 148 22.76 10.38 5.40
N TRP A 149 23.39 10.83 4.31
CA TRP A 149 22.74 11.27 3.06
C TRP A 149 21.85 10.22 2.39
N LEU A 150 22.02 8.93 2.72
CA LEU A 150 21.13 7.87 2.27
C LEU A 150 19.66 8.14 2.63
N TRP A 151 19.39 8.80 3.76
CA TRP A 151 18.02 9.14 4.14
C TRP A 151 17.32 10.07 3.13
N ILE A 152 18.05 11.00 2.51
CA ILE A 152 17.51 11.87 1.46
C ILE A 152 17.16 11.08 0.21
N THR A 153 18.04 10.15 -0.20
CA THR A 153 17.75 9.34 -1.40
C THR A 153 16.60 8.37 -1.14
N LEU A 154 16.45 7.85 0.08
CA LEU A 154 15.28 7.07 0.48
C LEU A 154 13.99 7.89 0.52
N ALA A 155 14.03 9.16 0.96
CA ALA A 155 12.87 10.06 0.88
C ALA A 155 12.41 10.28 -0.57
N LEU A 156 13.36 10.44 -1.49
CA LEU A 156 13.08 10.53 -2.92
C LEU A 156 12.56 9.20 -3.48
N SER A 157 13.14 8.08 -3.07
CA SER A 157 12.65 6.74 -3.42
C SER A 157 11.21 6.53 -2.98
N PHE A 158 10.86 7.03 -1.79
CA PHE A 158 9.50 6.95 -1.27
C PHE A 158 8.52 7.71 -2.16
N PHE A 159 8.91 8.90 -2.65
CA PHE A 159 8.10 9.65 -3.63
C PHE A 159 7.87 8.86 -4.93
N VAL A 160 8.94 8.34 -5.52
CA VAL A 160 8.89 7.59 -6.78
C VAL A 160 8.04 6.33 -6.63
N THR A 161 8.22 5.61 -5.53
CA THR A 161 7.45 4.39 -5.25
C THR A 161 5.99 4.68 -4.97
N GLN A 162 5.63 5.82 -4.34
CA GLN A 162 4.24 6.27 -4.22
C GLN A 162 3.59 6.49 -5.60
N TYR A 163 4.32 7.08 -6.54
CA TYR A 163 3.83 7.21 -7.91
C TYR A 163 3.61 5.86 -8.61
N LEU A 164 4.50 4.89 -8.41
CA LEU A 164 4.30 3.52 -8.92
C LEU A 164 3.11 2.82 -8.27
N ARG A 165 2.89 3.08 -6.97
CA ARG A 165 1.79 2.55 -6.17
C ARG A 165 0.42 3.04 -6.66
N ASP A 166 0.30 4.32 -7.03
CA ASP A 166 -0.90 4.90 -7.64
C ASP A 166 -1.44 4.05 -8.81
N LYS A 167 -0.55 3.61 -9.71
CA LYS A 167 -0.90 2.79 -10.86
C LYS A 167 -1.50 1.44 -10.46
N LYS A 168 -1.02 0.82 -9.37
CA LYS A 168 -1.57 -0.46 -8.88
C LYS A 168 -2.89 -0.27 -8.14
N ILE A 169 -2.99 0.76 -7.31
CA ILE A 169 -4.22 1.04 -6.55
C ILE A 169 -5.38 1.37 -7.50
N LYS A 170 -5.12 2.12 -8.56
CA LYS A 170 -6.14 2.38 -9.61
C LYS A 170 -6.73 1.10 -10.18
N LYS A 171 -5.93 0.05 -10.39
CA LYS A 171 -6.42 -1.27 -10.87
C LYS A 171 -7.25 -2.04 -9.83
N ILE A 172 -7.15 -1.70 -8.55
CA ILE A 172 -7.91 -2.32 -7.45
C ILE A 172 -9.25 -1.62 -7.25
N VAL A 173 -9.26 -0.30 -7.46
CA VAL A 173 -10.42 0.56 -7.19
C VAL A 173 -11.34 0.68 -8.42
N ALA A 174 -10.77 0.68 -9.64
CA ALA A 174 -11.52 0.61 -10.91
C ALA A 174 -12.36 -0.67 -10.99
#